data_AF-A0A659UI60-F1
#
_entry.id   AF-A0A659UI60-F1
#
_cell.length_a   1.000
_cell.length_b   1.000
_cell.length_c   1.000
_cell.angle_alpha   90.00
_cell.angle_beta   90.00
_cell.angle_gamma   90.00
#
_symmetry.space_group_name_H-M   'P 1'
#
loop_
_entity.id
_entity.type
_entity.pdbx_description
1 polymer ?
#
loop_
_entity_poly.entity_id
_entity_poly.type
_entity_poly.pdbx_seq_one_letter_code
_entity_poly.pdbx_strand_id
1 'polypeptide(L)'
;RRVTEKTADQFHRDVATLGCLEPTVEPRATEFVEPRADGKADMITLIQSLIGRGHAYVAAGEVLFDTASMPDYGQLSKRNLDEQQAGARIAVDAHKKNPGDFVLWKLSS
;
A
#
# COMPACT_ATOMS: atom_id res chain seq x y z
N ARG A 1 -18.38 0.28 6.94
CA ARG A 1 -18.38 -0.53 8.19
C ARG A 1 -19.34 -1.73 8.11
N ARG A 2 -20.61 -1.56 7.72
CA ARG A 2 -21.62 -2.63 7.63
C ARG A 2 -21.16 -4.01 7.12
N VAL A 3 -20.27 -4.05 6.12
CA VAL A 3 -19.76 -5.32 5.55
C VAL A 3 -18.54 -5.87 6.29
N THR A 4 -17.67 -5.01 6.82
CA THR A 4 -16.37 -5.40 7.38
C THR A 4 -16.37 -5.62 8.90
N GLU A 5 -17.36 -5.06 9.59
CA GLU A 5 -17.45 -5.08 11.06
C GLU A 5 -17.62 -6.49 11.62
N LYS A 6 -18.59 -7.25 11.09
CA LYS A 6 -18.82 -8.65 11.51
C LYS A 6 -17.56 -9.52 11.40
N THR A 7 -16.80 -9.37 10.32
CA THR A 7 -15.57 -10.14 10.10
C THR A 7 -14.47 -9.71 11.06
N ALA A 8 -14.34 -8.41 11.33
CA ALA A 8 -13.38 -7.91 12.32
C ALA A 8 -13.69 -8.45 13.72
N ASP A 9 -14.96 -8.38 14.15
CA ASP A 9 -15.37 -8.88 15.47
C ASP A 9 -15.14 -10.39 15.61
N GLN A 10 -15.32 -11.15 14.52
CA GLN A 10 -15.02 -12.58 14.52
C GLN A 10 -13.52 -12.84 14.69
N PHE A 11 -12.68 -12.13 13.92
CA PHE A 11 -11.22 -12.21 14.07
C PHE A 11 -10.79 -11.92 15.51
N HIS A 12 -11.32 -10.87 16.14
CA HIS A 12 -10.99 -10.52 17.53
C HIS A 12 -11.37 -11.61 18.52
N ARG A 13 -12.55 -12.22 18.38
CA ARG A 13 -12.96 -13.37 19.21
C ARG A 13 -12.02 -14.55 19.05
N ASP A 14 -11.63 -14.85 17.82
CA ASP A 14 -10.77 -16.00 17.51
C ASP A 14 -9.37 -15.80 18.09
N VAL A 15 -8.75 -14.64 17.92
CA VAL A 15 -7.41 -14.36 18.49
C VAL A 15 -7.42 -14.29 20.02
N ALA A 16 -8.49 -13.78 20.62
CA ALA A 16 -8.66 -13.81 22.08
C ALA A 16 -8.78 -15.25 22.61
N THR A 17 -9.49 -16.12 21.88
CA THR A 17 -9.62 -17.55 22.23
C THR A 17 -8.27 -18.27 22.15
N LEU A 18 -7.39 -17.85 21.25
CA LEU A 18 -6.02 -18.36 21.14
C LEU A 18 -5.08 -17.80 22.23
N GLY A 19 -5.54 -16.91 23.09
CA GLY A 19 -4.73 -16.29 24.15
C GLY A 19 -3.79 -15.19 23.64
N CYS A 20 -4.05 -14.62 22.46
CA CYS A 20 -3.30 -13.47 21.98
C CYS A 20 -3.56 -12.23 22.84
N LEU A 21 -2.52 -11.43 23.08
CA LEU A 21 -2.66 -10.13 23.71
C LEU A 21 -3.34 -9.14 22.76
N GLU A 22 -4.13 -8.23 23.31
CA GLU A 22 -4.69 -7.12 22.54
C GLU A 22 -3.60 -6.14 22.11
N PRO A 23 -3.64 -5.64 20.86
CA PRO A 23 -2.73 -4.59 20.41
C PRO A 23 -2.98 -3.29 21.18
N THR A 24 -1.92 -2.55 21.50
CA THR A 24 -2.05 -1.22 22.12
C THR A 24 -2.76 -0.22 21.20
N VAL A 25 -2.60 -0.37 19.88
CA VAL A 25 -3.24 0.45 18.85
C VAL A 25 -3.59 -0.43 17.65
N GLU A 26 -4.84 -0.36 17.20
CA GLU A 26 -5.34 -1.10 16.03
C GLU A 26 -6.02 -0.15 15.02
N PRO A 27 -5.23 0.55 14.18
CA PRO A 27 -5.76 1.55 13.26
C PRO A 27 -6.49 0.91 12.07
N ARG A 28 -7.67 1.43 11.69
CA ARG A 28 -8.33 1.01 10.44
C ARG A 28 -7.83 1.85 9.29
N ALA A 29 -7.47 1.24 8.17
CA ALA A 29 -7.05 1.94 6.94
C ALA A 29 -7.95 3.14 6.57
N THR A 30 -9.28 2.97 6.69
CA THR A 30 -10.28 4.03 6.39
C THR A 30 -10.19 5.28 7.26
N GLU A 31 -9.53 5.20 8.42
CA GLU A 31 -9.38 6.32 9.37
C GLU A 31 -8.07 7.11 9.14
N PHE A 32 -7.22 6.66 8.22
CA PHE A 32 -5.88 7.23 7.95
C PHE A 32 -5.71 7.60 6.48
N VAL A 33 -6.82 7.78 5.75
CA VAL A 33 -6.80 8.20 4.35
C VAL A 33 -6.52 9.70 4.24
N GLU A 34 -7.22 10.52 5.02
CA GLU A 34 -7.18 11.98 4.94
C GLU A 34 -6.13 12.61 5.88
N PRO A 35 -5.69 13.86 5.59
CA PRO A 35 -4.79 14.61 6.45
C PRO A 35 -5.27 14.72 7.88
N ARG A 36 -4.39 14.39 8.81
CA ARG A 36 -4.72 14.32 10.23
C ARG A 36 -4.34 15.60 10.96
N ALA A 37 -5.23 16.04 11.86
CA ALA A 37 -5.01 17.24 12.68
C ALA A 37 -3.82 17.12 13.66
N ASP A 38 -3.42 15.90 14.02
CA ASP A 38 -2.28 15.63 14.90
C ASP A 38 -0.92 15.68 14.17
N GLY A 39 -0.92 15.97 12.86
CA GLY A 39 0.29 16.07 12.03
C GLY A 39 1.01 14.74 11.80
N LYS A 40 0.43 13.61 12.22
CA LYS A 40 0.98 12.28 11.93
C LYS A 40 0.65 11.88 10.50
N ALA A 41 1.49 11.01 9.94
CA ALA A 41 1.33 10.55 8.56
C ALA A 41 -0.04 9.87 8.32
N ASP A 42 -0.59 10.20 7.17
CA ASP A 42 -1.77 9.61 6.52
C ASP A 42 -1.39 9.21 5.08
N MET A 43 -2.30 8.50 4.39
CA MET A 43 -2.03 8.02 3.04
C MET A 43 -1.81 9.16 2.04
N ILE A 44 -2.63 10.21 2.06
CA ILE A 44 -2.53 11.32 1.10
C ILE A 44 -1.21 12.08 1.28
N THR A 45 -0.87 12.46 2.52
CA THR A 45 0.35 13.21 2.81
C THR A 45 1.61 12.40 2.46
N LEU A 46 1.60 11.09 2.72
CA LEU A 46 2.71 10.20 2.34
C LEU A 46 2.87 10.12 0.83
N ILE A 47 1.77 9.94 0.10
CA ILE A 47 1.78 9.85 -1.37
C ILE A 47 2.26 11.17 -1.99
N GLN A 48 1.77 12.31 -1.51
CA GLN A 48 2.24 13.62 -1.94
C GLN A 48 3.75 13.80 -1.71
N SER A 49 4.25 13.35 -0.56
CA SER A 49 5.69 13.38 -0.24
C SER A 49 6.50 12.51 -1.20
N LEU A 50 6.00 11.33 -1.57
CA LEU A 50 6.66 10.43 -2.53
C LEU A 50 6.69 11.04 -3.94
N ILE A 51 5.59 11.67 -4.37
CA ILE A 51 5.54 12.41 -5.65
C ILE A 51 6.57 13.56 -5.63
N GLY A 52 6.57 14.39 -4.58
CA GLY A 52 7.48 15.53 -4.45
C GLY A 52 8.96 15.13 -4.42
N ARG A 53 9.26 13.90 -4.00
CA ARG A 53 10.61 13.32 -3.98
C ARG A 53 10.97 12.55 -5.25
N GLY A 54 10.07 12.43 -6.22
CA GLY A 54 10.30 11.68 -7.46
C GLY A 54 10.22 10.16 -7.33
N HIS A 55 9.63 9.64 -6.25
CA HIS A 55 9.44 8.20 -6.02
C HIS A 55 8.05 7.69 -6.44
N ALA A 56 7.16 8.59 -6.83
CA ALA A 56 5.84 8.25 -7.31
C ALA A 56 5.44 9.13 -8.50
N TYR A 57 4.53 8.63 -9.32
CA TYR A 57 4.05 9.33 -10.52
C TYR A 57 2.59 9.04 -10.78
N VAL A 58 1.92 9.97 -11.48
CA VAL A 58 0.54 9.81 -11.93
C VAL A 58 0.54 9.13 -13.30
N ALA A 59 -0.27 8.10 -13.47
CA ALA A 59 -0.50 7.46 -14.77
C ALA A 59 -1.95 6.99 -14.88
N ALA A 60 -2.62 7.33 -15.98
CA ALA A 60 -4.00 6.92 -16.27
C ALA A 60 -5.01 7.14 -15.11
N GLY A 61 -4.85 8.23 -14.34
CA GLY A 61 -5.72 8.56 -13.21
C GLY A 61 -5.36 7.86 -11.90
N GLU A 62 -4.36 6.99 -11.89
CA GLU A 62 -3.80 6.36 -10.69
C GLU A 62 -2.48 7.03 -10.29
N VAL A 63 -2.06 6.83 -9.04
CA VAL A 63 -0.71 7.16 -8.57
C VAL A 63 0.03 5.86 -8.33
N LEU A 64 1.22 5.71 -8.92
CA LEU A 64 2.07 4.54 -8.79
C LEU A 64 3.39 4.88 -8.11
N PHE A 65 3.95 3.92 -7.39
CA PHE A 65 5.33 3.97 -6.89
C PHE A 65 6.30 3.50 -7.98
N ASP A 66 7.36 4.28 -8.21
CA ASP A 66 8.44 3.94 -9.14
C ASP A 66 9.49 3.09 -8.42
N THR A 67 9.45 1.79 -8.64
CA THR A 67 10.37 0.85 -7.99
C THR A 67 11.84 1.08 -8.38
N ALA A 68 12.10 1.57 -9.58
CA ALA A 68 13.46 1.89 -10.03
C ALA A 68 14.02 3.17 -9.38
N SER A 69 13.15 4.04 -8.85
CA SER A 69 13.56 5.26 -8.13
C SER A 69 14.15 4.99 -6.74
N MET A 70 14.05 3.78 -6.22
CA MET A 70 14.52 3.37 -4.89
C MET A 70 15.63 2.32 -5.03
N PRO A 71 16.93 2.69 -4.92
CA PRO A 71 18.04 1.79 -5.20
C PRO A 71 18.11 0.53 -4.32
N ASP A 72 17.56 0.60 -3.11
CA ASP A 72 17.51 -0.50 -2.13
C ASP A 72 16.18 -1.28 -2.18
N TYR A 73 15.35 -1.06 -3.19
CA TYR A 73 14.11 -1.81 -3.35
C TYR A 73 14.41 -3.31 -3.53
N GLY A 74 13.76 -4.15 -2.70
CA GLY A 74 14.02 -5.59 -2.64
C GLY A 74 14.93 -6.03 -1.49
N GLN A 75 15.51 -5.10 -0.72
CA GLN A 75 16.40 -5.42 0.41
C GLN A 75 15.77 -6.40 1.42
N LEU A 76 14.47 -6.24 1.73
CA LEU A 76 13.77 -7.12 2.68
C LEU A 76 13.61 -8.55 2.16
N SER A 77 13.29 -8.73 0.88
CA SER A 77 13.09 -10.05 0.28
C SER A 77 14.39 -10.70 -0.19
N LYS A 78 15.47 -9.92 -0.31
CA LYS A 78 16.75 -10.31 -0.93
C LYS A 78 16.60 -10.79 -2.38
N ARG A 79 15.56 -10.33 -3.08
CA ARG A 79 15.32 -10.67 -4.49
C ARG A 79 15.73 -9.51 -5.36
N ASN A 80 16.57 -9.79 -6.35
CA ASN A 80 16.89 -8.82 -7.39
C ASN A 80 15.64 -8.55 -8.24
N LEU A 81 15.37 -7.28 -8.53
CA LEU A 81 14.25 -6.86 -9.40
C LEU A 81 14.38 -7.46 -10.81
N ASP A 82 15.61 -7.57 -11.32
CA ASP A 82 15.91 -8.16 -12.63
C ASP A 82 15.58 -9.67 -12.70
N GLU A 83 15.67 -10.37 -11.57
CA GLU A 83 15.31 -11.79 -11.46
C GLU A 83 13.81 -11.99 -11.24
N GLN A 84 13.06 -10.93 -10.94
CA GLN A 84 11.60 -10.94 -10.88
C GLN A 84 10.99 -10.74 -12.27
N GLN A 85 11.56 -11.38 -13.31
CA GLN A 85 10.89 -11.49 -14.59
C GLN A 85 9.49 -12.07 -14.35
N ALA A 86 8.51 -11.21 -14.63
CA ALA A 86 7.11 -11.42 -14.38
C ALA A 86 6.71 -12.84 -14.79
N GLY A 87 6.08 -13.57 -13.87
CA GLY A 87 5.14 -14.61 -14.27
C GLY A 87 4.05 -13.94 -15.12
N ALA A 88 4.34 -13.78 -16.41
CA ALA A 88 3.58 -12.96 -17.34
C ALA A 88 2.27 -13.66 -17.65
N ARG A 89 1.27 -13.41 -16.80
CA ARG A 89 -0.13 -13.43 -17.18
C ARG A 89 -0.77 -12.20 -16.60
N ILE A 90 -0.67 -11.12 -17.37
CA ILE A 90 -1.63 -10.03 -17.57
C ILE A 90 -0.81 -8.96 -18.31
N ALA A 91 -1.38 -8.42 -19.40
CA ALA A 91 -0.77 -7.37 -20.21
C ALA A 91 -0.15 -6.32 -19.29
N VAL A 92 1.14 -6.00 -19.50
CA VAL A 92 1.79 -4.87 -18.83
C VAL A 92 0.85 -3.68 -19.03
N ASP A 93 0.18 -3.26 -17.95
CA ASP A 93 -0.70 -2.09 -17.97
C ASP A 93 0.11 -0.98 -18.64
N ALA A 94 -0.36 -0.48 -19.78
CA ALA A 94 0.42 0.35 -20.71
C ALA A 94 0.88 1.70 -20.11
N HIS A 95 0.61 1.91 -18.83
CA HIS A 95 0.79 3.13 -18.08
C HIS A 95 1.89 3.01 -17.01
N LYS A 96 2.45 1.82 -16.78
CA LYS A 96 3.58 1.63 -15.86
C LYS A 96 4.92 1.98 -16.53
N LYS A 97 5.79 2.68 -15.81
CA LYS A 97 7.19 2.90 -16.21
C LYS A 97 8.00 1.62 -16.09
N ASN A 98 7.84 0.89 -15.00
CA ASN A 98 8.48 -0.40 -14.77
C ASN A 98 7.45 -1.49 -14.46
N PRO A 99 7.70 -2.76 -14.83
CA PRO A 99 6.82 -3.88 -14.50
C PRO A 99 6.55 -4.06 -12.99
N GLY A 100 7.54 -3.71 -12.16
CA GLY A 100 7.47 -3.81 -10.70
C GLY A 100 6.68 -2.69 -10.01
N ASP A 101 6.30 -1.63 -10.73
CA ASP A 101 5.59 -0.50 -10.15
C ASP A 101 4.20 -0.91 -9.65
N PHE A 102 3.81 -0.39 -8.48
CA PHE A 102 2.56 -0.73 -7.81
C PHE A 102 1.75 0.52 -7.46
N VAL A 103 0.43 0.35 -7.38
CA VAL A 103 -0.51 1.44 -7.15
C VAL A 103 -0.44 1.91 -5.69
N LEU A 104 -0.27 3.21 -5.52
CA LEU A 104 -0.39 3.93 -4.25
C LEU A 104 -1.79 4.52 -4.07
N TRP A 105 -2.38 5.04 -5.16
CA TRP A 105 -3.74 5.59 -5.16
C TRP A 105 -4.48 5.15 -6.41
N LYS A 106 -5.64 4.54 -6.23
CA LYS A 106 -6.51 4.11 -7.33
C LYS A 106 -7.68 5.08 -7.46
N LEU A 107 -7.93 5.58 -8.67
CA LEU A 107 -9.14 6.35 -8.93
C LEU A 107 -10.37 5.48 -8.66
N SER A 108 -11.32 5.99 -7.88
CA SER A 108 -12.60 5.32 -7.74
C SER A 108 -13.41 5.47 -9.03
N SER A 109 -14.08 4.38 -9.41
CA SER A 109 -15.19 4.40 -10.36
C SER A 109 -16.45 4.94 -9.70
#